data_AF-A0A565BQ99-F1
#
_entry.id   AF-A0A565BQ99-F1
#
_cell.length_a   1.000
_cell.length_b   1.000
_cell.length_c   1.000
_cell.angle_alpha   90.00
_cell.angle_beta   90.00
_cell.angle_gamma   90.00
#
_symmetry.space_group_name_H-M   'P 1'
#
loop_
_entity.id
_entity.type
_entity.pdbx_description
1 polymer ?
#
loop_
_entity_poly.entity_id
_entity_poly.type
_entity_poly.pdbx_seq_one_letter_code
_entity_poly.pdbx_strand_id
1 'polypeptide(L)'
;MGRGRVELKRIENKINRQVTFAKRRNGLLKKAYELSVLCDAEVALIIFSNRGKLYEFCSSSSMLRTLERYQKCNYGAPEPNVPSREALAVELSSQQEYLKLKERYDALQRTQRNLLGEDLGPLSTKELESLERQLDSSLKQIRGLRTQFMLDQLNDLQSKERMLTETNKTLRLRLADGYQMPLGLNPNQEDVDHYARHQHQQHSQAFFQPLECEPILQIGYQTQQDGMGAGPSVNNYMLAAGSDWSNAGATWYGSPTGYGSDGGACGYGKDVAQAPFSSMVSAGGPSLFKSGKGCGACYQVKCTSKSICSGNPITAVITDECPGCVTESVHFDLSGTVFGAMAISGQDSQLRNVGVLQILYRKVECNYIGQTVTFKVDEGSNTNYFAALVEYVNGDGEIGRVELKQALDSDKWLTMSHSWGAVWKLDVTSPLRAPLSLRVTLVSGETVVASNVIPAGWKPGAKYKSNVNFQV
;
A
#
# COMPACT_ATOMS: atom_id res chain seq x y z
N MET A 1 -47.15 -33.84 -11.35
CA MET A 1 -45.92 -33.57 -12.15
C MET A 1 -44.72 -34.11 -11.40
N GLY A 2 -44.21 -35.28 -11.77
CA GLY A 2 -43.12 -35.97 -11.05
C GLY A 2 -41.79 -35.23 -11.17
N ARG A 3 -41.05 -35.11 -10.06
CA ARG A 3 -39.67 -34.61 -10.04
C ARG A 3 -38.78 -35.56 -10.84
N GLY A 4 -38.31 -35.12 -12.00
CA GLY A 4 -37.28 -35.85 -12.76
C GLY A 4 -36.01 -36.06 -11.94
N ARG A 5 -35.33 -37.19 -12.16
CA ARG A 5 -34.06 -37.54 -11.50
C ARG A 5 -32.99 -36.55 -11.97
N VAL A 6 -32.39 -35.81 -11.03
CA VAL A 6 -31.32 -34.85 -11.32
C VAL A 6 -29.97 -35.55 -11.14
N GLU A 7 -29.13 -35.52 -12.17
CA GLU A 7 -27.76 -36.04 -12.11
C GLU A 7 -26.92 -35.26 -11.08
N LEU A 8 -26.08 -35.98 -10.31
CA LEU A 8 -25.13 -35.38 -9.37
C LEU A 8 -23.88 -34.89 -10.11
N LYS A 9 -24.04 -33.79 -10.85
CA LYS A 9 -22.94 -33.05 -11.49
C LYS A 9 -23.16 -31.55 -11.38
N ARG A 10 -22.10 -30.77 -11.60
CA ARG A 10 -22.20 -29.30 -11.61
C ARG A 10 -23.15 -28.87 -12.73
N ILE A 11 -24.09 -27.97 -12.41
CA ILE A 11 -25.01 -27.39 -13.41
C ILE A 11 -24.27 -26.26 -14.12
N GLU A 12 -23.96 -26.42 -15.41
CA GLU A 12 -23.20 -25.42 -16.18
C GLU A 12 -24.01 -24.16 -16.49
N ASN A 13 -25.29 -24.32 -16.82
CA ASN A 13 -26.20 -23.19 -17.06
C ASN A 13 -26.37 -22.33 -15.79
N LYS A 14 -25.98 -21.06 -15.89
CA LYS A 14 -25.96 -20.10 -14.76
C LYS A 14 -27.34 -19.90 -14.12
N ILE A 15 -28.40 -19.80 -14.93
CA ILE A 15 -29.77 -19.55 -14.46
C ILE A 15 -30.30 -20.79 -13.72
N ASN A 16 -30.18 -21.96 -14.34
CA ASN A 16 -30.61 -23.22 -13.72
C ASN A 16 -29.83 -23.51 -12.43
N ARG A 17 -28.53 -23.18 -12.40
CA ARG A 17 -27.70 -23.30 -11.19
C ARG A 17 -28.18 -22.37 -10.08
N GLN A 18 -28.52 -21.12 -10.38
CA GLN A 18 -29.01 -20.17 -9.39
C GLN A 18 -30.38 -20.59 -8.81
N VAL A 19 -31.32 -21.00 -9.67
CA VAL A 19 -32.64 -21.49 -9.25
C VAL A 19 -32.50 -22.76 -8.41
N THR A 20 -31.62 -23.67 -8.82
CA THR A 20 -31.38 -24.92 -8.10
C THR A 20 -30.69 -24.67 -6.75
N PHE A 21 -29.71 -23.76 -6.70
CA PHE A 21 -29.06 -23.34 -5.45
C PHE A 21 -30.10 -22.82 -4.46
N ALA A 22 -30.99 -21.91 -4.88
CA ALA A 22 -32.03 -21.38 -4.00
C ALA A 22 -32.95 -22.48 -3.45
N LYS A 23 -33.39 -23.41 -4.30
CA LYS A 23 -34.24 -24.55 -3.89
C LYS A 23 -33.52 -25.51 -2.95
N ARG A 24 -32.27 -25.91 -3.27
CA ARG A 24 -31.47 -26.85 -2.48
C ARG A 24 -31.04 -26.24 -1.15
N ARG A 25 -30.60 -24.98 -1.13
CA ARG A 25 -30.29 -24.21 0.09
C ARG A 25 -31.49 -24.16 1.02
N ASN A 26 -32.65 -23.73 0.52
CA ASN A 26 -33.87 -23.68 1.33
C ASN A 26 -34.30 -25.07 1.82
N GLY A 27 -34.15 -26.11 0.98
CA GLY A 27 -34.41 -27.49 1.40
C GLY A 27 -33.45 -27.99 2.48
N LEU A 28 -32.17 -27.62 2.42
CA LEU A 28 -31.17 -27.99 3.41
C LEU A 28 -31.41 -27.26 4.74
N LEU A 29 -31.75 -25.98 4.69
CA LEU A 29 -32.14 -25.19 5.87
C LEU A 29 -33.35 -25.81 6.58
N LYS A 30 -34.38 -26.23 5.82
CA LYS A 30 -35.54 -26.95 6.38
C LYS A 30 -35.14 -28.25 7.07
N LYS A 31 -34.28 -29.05 6.45
CA LYS A 31 -33.79 -30.30 7.05
C LYS A 31 -32.97 -30.07 8.32
N ALA A 32 -32.11 -29.05 8.32
CA ALA A 32 -31.32 -28.68 9.49
C ALA A 32 -32.22 -28.24 10.66
N TYR A 33 -33.26 -27.46 10.36
CA TYR A 33 -34.28 -27.07 11.32
C TYR A 33 -35.08 -28.26 11.84
N GLU A 34 -35.59 -29.11 10.95
CA GLU A 34 -36.31 -30.35 11.32
C GLU A 34 -35.45 -31.24 12.22
N LEU A 35 -34.17 -31.44 11.90
CA LEU A 35 -33.24 -32.20 12.74
C LEU A 35 -33.07 -31.57 14.13
N SER A 36 -32.93 -30.25 14.20
CA SER A 36 -32.79 -29.57 15.49
C SER A 36 -34.03 -29.71 16.37
N VAL A 37 -35.23 -29.65 15.79
CA VAL A 37 -36.50 -29.73 16.52
C VAL A 37 -36.85 -31.17 16.88
N LEU A 38 -36.71 -32.12 15.95
CA LEU A 38 -37.13 -33.51 16.14
C LEU A 38 -36.18 -34.30 17.04
N CYS A 39 -34.90 -33.93 17.07
CA CYS A 39 -33.87 -34.70 17.79
C CYS A 39 -33.21 -33.90 18.92
N ASP A 40 -33.72 -32.70 19.24
CA ASP A 40 -33.12 -31.77 20.22
C ASP A 40 -31.61 -31.57 19.99
N ALA A 41 -31.23 -31.47 18.71
CA ALA A 41 -29.85 -31.38 18.29
C ALA A 41 -29.43 -29.92 18.07
N GLU A 42 -28.28 -29.52 18.60
CA GLU A 42 -27.66 -28.25 18.22
C GLU A 42 -27.07 -28.37 16.80
N VAL A 43 -27.61 -27.59 15.85
CA VAL A 43 -27.25 -27.65 14.44
C VAL A 43 -26.88 -26.25 13.96
N ALA A 44 -25.69 -26.13 13.36
CA ALA A 44 -25.26 -24.93 12.63
C ALA A 44 -24.94 -25.28 11.17
N LEU A 45 -25.36 -24.43 10.25
CA LEU A 45 -25.16 -24.57 8.82
C LEU A 45 -24.66 -23.26 8.22
N ILE A 46 -23.53 -23.30 7.52
CA ILE A 46 -22.90 -22.15 6.87
C ILE A 46 -22.74 -22.47 5.38
N ILE A 47 -23.22 -21.57 4.52
CA ILE A 47 -23.19 -21.73 3.06
C ILE A 47 -22.68 -20.45 2.41
N PHE A 48 -21.58 -20.55 1.67
CA PHE A 48 -21.10 -19.48 0.80
C PHE A 48 -21.57 -19.74 -0.63
N SER A 49 -22.23 -18.76 -1.24
CA SER A 49 -22.51 -18.81 -2.68
C SER A 49 -21.23 -18.58 -3.48
N ASN A 50 -21.26 -18.94 -4.77
CA ASN A 50 -20.16 -18.67 -5.70
C ASN A 50 -19.90 -17.17 -5.95
N ARG A 51 -20.75 -16.28 -5.44
CA ARG A 51 -20.58 -14.82 -5.46
C ARG A 51 -20.14 -14.26 -4.10
N GLY A 52 -19.73 -15.12 -3.17
CA GLY A 52 -19.29 -14.72 -1.83
C GLY A 52 -20.40 -14.41 -0.83
N LYS A 53 -21.68 -14.40 -1.24
CA LYS A 53 -22.79 -14.17 -0.31
C LYS A 53 -22.94 -15.31 0.70
N LEU A 54 -22.92 -14.96 1.99
CA LEU A 54 -23.13 -15.84 3.14
C LEU A 54 -24.62 -16.13 3.37
N TYR A 55 -24.94 -17.39 3.64
CA TYR A 55 -26.23 -17.85 4.14
C TYR A 55 -25.98 -18.77 5.33
N GLU A 56 -26.66 -18.50 6.43
CA GLU A 56 -26.40 -19.18 7.69
C GLU A 56 -27.70 -19.60 8.40
N PHE A 57 -27.61 -20.66 9.20
CA PHE A 57 -28.65 -21.11 10.10
C PHE A 57 -28.01 -21.69 11.35
N CYS A 58 -28.60 -21.38 12.50
CA CYS A 58 -28.21 -21.92 13.79
C CYS A 58 -29.49 -22.21 14.58
N SER A 59 -29.57 -23.38 15.22
CA SER A 59 -30.68 -23.71 16.11
C SER A 59 -30.54 -23.09 17.50
N SER A 60 -29.34 -22.64 17.88
CA SER A 60 -29.07 -21.95 19.15
C SER A 60 -29.22 -20.43 19.02
N SER A 61 -29.15 -19.72 20.15
CA SER A 61 -29.21 -18.25 20.18
C SER A 61 -28.01 -17.55 19.54
N SER A 62 -26.92 -18.28 19.25
CA SER A 62 -25.73 -17.69 18.63
C SER A 62 -24.87 -18.71 17.90
N MET A 63 -24.61 -18.45 16.62
CA MET A 63 -23.68 -19.23 15.80
C MET A 63 -22.26 -19.26 16.39
N LEU A 64 -21.84 -18.17 17.04
CA LEU A 64 -20.54 -18.07 17.72
C LEU A 64 -20.39 -19.13 18.81
N ARG A 65 -21.44 -19.36 19.62
CA ARG A 65 -21.39 -20.37 20.70
C ARG A 65 -21.24 -21.79 20.16
N THR A 66 -21.94 -22.11 19.08
CA THR A 66 -21.84 -23.42 18.43
C THR A 66 -20.43 -23.63 17.84
N LEU A 67 -19.83 -22.60 17.25
CA LEU A 67 -18.46 -22.64 16.74
C LEU A 67 -17.42 -22.75 17.85
N GLU A 68 -17.60 -22.04 18.96
CA GLU A 68 -16.75 -22.17 20.16
C GLU A 68 -16.81 -23.59 20.75
N ARG A 69 -18.01 -24.17 20.83
CA ARG A 69 -18.20 -25.55 21.29
C ARG A 69 -17.51 -26.54 20.36
N TYR A 70 -17.63 -26.36 19.04
CA TYR A 70 -16.90 -27.17 18.05
C TYR A 70 -15.38 -27.06 18.23
N GLN A 71 -14.86 -25.84 18.42
CA GLN A 71 -13.44 -25.61 18.68
C GLN A 71 -12.99 -26.30 19.98
N LYS A 72 -13.75 -26.18 21.07
CA LYS A 72 -13.44 -26.85 22.35
C LYS A 72 -13.39 -28.37 22.22
N CYS A 73 -14.30 -28.98 21.46
CA CYS A 73 -14.30 -30.43 21.25
C CYS A 73 -13.20 -30.92 20.30
N ASN A 74 -12.77 -30.10 19.34
CA ASN A 74 -11.74 -30.49 18.36
C ASN A 74 -10.31 -30.19 18.84
N TYR A 75 -10.14 -29.31 19.84
CA TYR A 75 -8.84 -28.91 20.39
C TYR A 75 -8.64 -29.29 21.87
N GLY A 76 -9.65 -29.86 22.55
CA GLY A 76 -9.58 -30.28 23.95
C GLY A 76 -9.65 -31.80 24.14
N ALA A 77 -8.52 -32.50 23.96
CA ALA A 77 -8.05 -33.70 24.69
C ALA A 77 -6.96 -34.44 23.87
N PRO A 78 -5.85 -34.83 24.52
CA PRO A 78 -5.77 -36.20 25.04
C PRO A 78 -5.72 -36.24 26.59
N GLU A 79 -6.49 -37.16 27.15
CA GLU A 79 -6.61 -37.57 28.57
C GLU A 79 -5.26 -37.97 29.24
N PRO A 80 -5.20 -38.28 30.55
CA PRO A 80 -5.34 -37.40 31.70
C PRO A 80 -4.10 -37.56 32.63
N ASN A 81 -3.38 -36.48 32.92
CA ASN A 81 -2.56 -36.43 34.13
C ASN A 81 -2.75 -35.06 34.79
N VAL A 82 -3.30 -35.15 36.01
CA VAL A 82 -3.68 -34.08 36.94
C VAL A 82 -2.93 -32.77 36.71
N PRO A 83 -3.58 -31.70 36.20
CA PRO A 83 -3.04 -30.36 36.34
C PRO A 83 -3.27 -29.92 37.78
N SER A 84 -2.19 -29.56 38.46
CA SER A 84 -2.27 -28.89 39.75
C SER A 84 -3.23 -27.70 39.65
N ARG A 85 -3.98 -27.45 40.73
CA ARG A 85 -5.02 -26.42 40.86
C ARG A 85 -4.56 -25.00 40.46
N GLU A 86 -3.25 -24.80 40.37
CA GLU A 86 -2.57 -23.57 39.94
C GLU A 86 -2.46 -23.43 38.41
N ALA A 87 -2.28 -24.52 37.64
CA ALA A 87 -2.20 -24.46 36.18
C ALA A 87 -3.55 -24.08 35.53
N LEU A 88 -4.65 -24.64 36.05
CA LEU A 88 -6.01 -24.27 35.66
C LEU A 88 -6.31 -22.79 36.00
N ALA A 89 -5.81 -22.28 37.12
CA ALA A 89 -6.02 -20.89 37.51
C ALA A 89 -5.25 -19.91 36.61
N VAL A 90 -4.03 -20.26 36.18
CA VAL A 90 -3.23 -19.47 35.24
C VAL A 90 -3.87 -19.46 33.84
N GLU A 91 -4.39 -20.60 33.38
CA GLU A 91 -5.06 -20.70 32.08
C GLU A 91 -6.40 -19.96 32.04
N LEU A 92 -7.19 -20.02 33.12
CA LEU A 92 -8.38 -19.18 33.31
C LEU A 92 -8.04 -17.69 33.37
N SER A 93 -6.96 -17.31 34.05
CA SER A 93 -6.49 -15.93 34.13
C SER A 93 -6.07 -15.40 32.75
N SER A 94 -5.26 -16.17 32.02
CA SER A 94 -4.80 -15.82 30.67
C SER A 94 -5.97 -15.71 29.68
N GLN A 95 -6.94 -16.63 29.75
CA GLN A 95 -8.14 -16.58 28.93
C GLN A 95 -9.01 -15.36 29.25
N GLN A 96 -9.11 -14.98 30.54
CA GLN A 96 -9.86 -13.81 30.95
C GLN A 96 -9.20 -12.49 30.50
N GLU A 97 -7.87 -12.43 30.51
CA GLU A 97 -7.12 -11.30 29.94
C GLU A 97 -7.27 -11.23 28.42
N TYR A 98 -7.21 -12.37 27.73
CA TYR A 98 -7.44 -12.43 26.29
C TYR A 98 -8.85 -11.96 25.91
N LEU A 99 -9.89 -12.38 26.65
CA LEU A 99 -11.26 -11.94 26.40
C LEU A 99 -11.44 -10.43 26.63
N LYS A 100 -10.84 -9.88 27.70
CA LYS A 100 -10.84 -8.42 27.95
C LYS A 100 -10.12 -7.66 26.84
N LEU A 101 -9.00 -8.20 26.36
CA LEU A 101 -8.24 -7.59 25.27
C LEU A 101 -9.02 -7.65 23.95
N LYS A 102 -9.66 -8.79 23.66
CA LYS A 102 -10.49 -8.97 22.47
C LYS A 102 -11.69 -8.03 22.46
N GLU A 103 -12.36 -7.84 23.60
CA GLU A 103 -13.45 -6.88 23.71
C GLU A 103 -12.99 -5.44 23.42
N ARG A 104 -11.82 -5.06 23.95
CA ARG A 104 -11.22 -3.75 23.64
C ARG A 104 -10.86 -3.61 22.16
N TYR A 105 -10.31 -4.67 21.56
CA TYR A 105 -9.97 -4.70 20.14
C TYR A 105 -11.22 -4.56 19.26
N ASP A 106 -12.27 -5.34 19.54
CA ASP A 106 -13.54 -5.30 18.80
C ASP A 106 -14.25 -3.94 18.98
N ALA A 107 -14.11 -3.30 20.15
CA ALA A 107 -14.60 -1.95 20.38
C ALA A 107 -13.81 -0.92 19.57
N LEU A 108 -12.47 -0.98 19.59
CA LEU A 108 -11.61 -0.08 18.79
C LEU A 108 -11.89 -0.22 17.29
N GLN A 109 -12.00 -1.46 16.79
CA GLN A 109 -12.25 -1.73 15.39
C GLN A 109 -13.65 -1.25 14.97
N ARG A 110 -14.64 -1.32 15.86
CA ARG A 110 -15.96 -0.68 15.65
C ARG A 110 -15.85 0.84 15.58
N THR A 111 -15.15 1.47 16.53
CA THR A 111 -14.94 2.93 16.51
C THR A 111 -14.22 3.39 15.24
N GLN A 112 -13.20 2.65 14.79
CA GLN A 112 -12.49 2.94 13.55
C GLN A 112 -13.43 2.92 12.33
N ARG A 113 -14.27 1.88 12.21
CA ARG A 113 -15.27 1.78 11.13
C ARG A 113 -16.27 2.92 11.16
N ASN A 114 -16.76 3.28 12.36
CA ASN A 114 -17.66 4.41 12.53
C ASN A 114 -17.00 5.73 12.07
N LEU A 115 -15.73 5.97 12.44
CA LEU A 115 -14.96 7.14 11.99
C LEU A 115 -14.76 7.18 10.47
N LEU A 116 -14.72 6.02 9.81
CA LEU A 116 -14.66 5.87 8.35
C LEU A 116 -16.04 5.99 7.67
N GLY A 117 -17.12 6.18 8.44
CA GLY A 117 -18.48 6.29 7.94
C GLY A 117 -19.19 4.95 7.70
N GLU A 118 -18.61 3.84 8.17
CA GLU A 118 -19.20 2.50 8.09
C GLU A 118 -20.01 2.17 9.35
N ASP A 119 -21.00 1.27 9.24
CA ASP A 119 -21.80 0.75 10.37
C ASP A 119 -22.40 1.81 11.32
N LEU A 120 -22.82 2.96 10.79
CA LEU A 120 -23.41 4.05 11.58
C LEU A 120 -24.86 3.79 12.04
N GLY A 121 -25.59 2.90 11.37
CA GLY A 121 -27.01 2.64 11.62
C GLY A 121 -27.40 2.21 13.05
N PRO A 122 -26.56 1.44 13.79
CA PRO A 122 -26.81 1.07 15.18
C PRO A 122 -26.50 2.16 16.21
N LEU A 123 -25.88 3.29 15.84
CA LEU A 123 -25.52 4.36 16.77
C LEU A 123 -26.72 5.23 17.11
N SER A 124 -26.80 5.66 18.37
CA SER A 124 -27.77 6.67 18.79
C SER A 124 -27.38 8.07 18.28
N THR A 125 -28.34 8.98 18.25
CA THR A 125 -28.10 10.37 17.82
C THR A 125 -27.02 11.06 18.65
N LYS A 126 -26.97 10.81 19.97
CA LYS A 126 -25.94 11.35 20.86
C LYS A 126 -24.53 10.84 20.53
N GLU A 127 -24.42 9.56 20.17
CA GLU A 127 -23.13 8.97 19.78
C GLU A 127 -22.67 9.49 18.42
N LEU A 128 -23.59 9.69 17.49
CA LEU A 128 -23.30 10.28 16.19
C LEU A 128 -22.83 11.75 16.31
N GLU A 129 -23.50 12.56 17.13
CA GLU A 129 -23.05 13.92 17.45
C GLU A 129 -21.67 13.95 18.14
N SER A 130 -21.37 12.95 18.98
CA SER A 130 -20.05 12.83 19.59
C SER A 130 -18.97 12.52 18.56
N LEU A 131 -19.27 11.62 17.61
CA LEU A 131 -18.38 11.26 16.52
C LEU A 131 -18.10 12.45 15.60
N GLU A 132 -19.15 13.19 15.25
CA GLU A 132 -19.06 14.42 14.45
C GLU A 132 -18.19 15.47 15.16
N ARG A 133 -18.44 15.75 16.45
CA ARG A 133 -17.60 16.67 17.24
C ARG A 133 -16.12 16.24 17.28
N GLN A 134 -15.86 14.93 17.37
CA GLN A 134 -14.50 14.40 17.38
C GLN A 134 -13.81 14.58 16.02
N LEU A 135 -14.52 14.34 14.92
CA LEU A 135 -14.02 14.57 13.56
C LEU A 135 -13.77 16.05 13.31
N ASP A 136 -14.69 16.93 13.69
CA ASP A 136 -14.54 18.37 13.54
C ASP A 136 -13.36 18.93 14.33
N SER A 137 -13.19 18.49 15.59
CA SER A 137 -12.05 18.87 16.41
C SER A 137 -10.72 18.43 15.78
N SER A 138 -10.65 17.18 15.32
CA SER A 138 -9.45 16.61 14.68
C SER A 138 -9.14 17.34 13.38
N LEU A 139 -10.16 17.61 12.57
CA LEU A 139 -10.03 18.32 11.30
C LEU A 139 -9.63 19.79 11.51
N LYS A 140 -10.13 20.45 12.56
CA LYS A 140 -9.69 21.79 12.97
C LYS A 140 -8.22 21.79 13.37
N GLN A 141 -7.75 20.79 14.12
CA GLN A 141 -6.33 20.64 14.46
C GLN A 141 -5.46 20.41 13.23
N ILE A 142 -5.86 19.50 12.33
CA ILE A 142 -5.14 19.22 11.08
C ILE A 142 -5.04 20.48 10.22
N ARG A 143 -6.15 21.22 10.05
CA ARG A 143 -6.16 22.49 9.32
C ARG A 143 -5.26 23.52 10.00
N GLY A 144 -5.32 23.66 11.33
CA GLY A 144 -4.46 24.56 12.09
C GLY A 144 -2.97 24.26 11.89
N LEU A 145 -2.58 22.99 12.01
CA LEU A 145 -1.20 22.55 11.77
C LEU A 145 -0.75 22.80 10.33
N ARG A 146 -1.60 22.50 9.34
CA ARG A 146 -1.30 22.79 7.92
C ARG A 146 -1.13 24.29 7.68
N THR A 147 -2.02 25.12 8.23
CA THR A 147 -1.93 26.57 8.10
C THR A 147 -0.66 27.11 8.74
N GLN A 148 -0.33 26.66 9.96
CA GLN A 148 0.90 27.06 10.64
C GLN A 148 2.14 26.70 9.80
N PHE A 149 2.20 25.47 9.29
CA PHE A 149 3.29 25.02 8.44
C PHE A 149 3.42 25.86 7.15
N MET A 150 2.30 26.20 6.50
CA MET A 150 2.31 27.08 5.32
C MET A 150 2.80 28.50 5.65
N LEU A 151 2.41 29.04 6.81
CA LEU A 151 2.89 30.35 7.28
C LEU A 151 4.39 30.34 7.57
N ASP A 152 4.90 29.28 8.20
CA ASP A 152 6.32 29.12 8.48
C ASP A 152 7.14 29.04 7.17
N GLN A 153 6.66 28.26 6.18
CA GLN A 153 7.28 28.22 4.86
C GLN A 153 7.27 29.57 4.14
N LEU A 154 6.18 30.32 4.25
CA LEU A 154 6.06 31.63 3.64
C LEU A 154 7.06 32.62 4.26
N ASN A 155 7.21 32.60 5.59
CA ASN A 155 8.21 33.42 6.30
C ASN A 155 9.64 33.07 5.88
N ASP A 156 9.96 31.78 5.77
CA ASP A 156 11.27 31.32 5.32
C ASP A 156 11.59 31.77 3.88
N LEU A 157 10.61 31.67 2.98
CA LEU A 157 10.76 32.13 1.59
C LEU A 157 10.95 33.65 1.52
N GLN A 158 10.19 34.43 2.27
CA GLN A 158 10.36 35.89 2.35
C GLN A 158 11.72 36.29 2.94
N SER A 159 12.25 35.52 3.90
CA SER A 159 13.60 35.74 4.44
C SER A 159 14.67 35.48 3.37
N LYS A 160 14.54 34.38 2.63
CA LYS A 160 15.43 34.05 1.50
C LYS A 160 15.37 35.09 0.38
N GLU A 161 14.18 35.56 0.02
CA GLU A 161 14.00 36.61 -0.99
C GLU A 161 14.75 37.89 -0.61
N ARG A 162 14.63 38.32 0.66
CA ARG A 162 15.36 39.49 1.16
C ARG A 162 16.87 39.29 1.10
N MET A 163 17.37 38.13 1.52
CA MET A 163 18.79 37.79 1.43
C MET A 163 19.29 37.79 -0.02
N LEU A 164 18.54 37.19 -0.94
CA LEU A 164 18.89 37.14 -2.35
C LEU A 164 18.86 38.54 -2.98
N THR A 165 17.92 39.39 -2.58
CA THR A 165 17.84 40.77 -3.06
C THR A 165 19.06 41.58 -2.62
N GLU A 166 19.48 41.45 -1.36
CA GLU A 166 20.64 42.16 -0.82
C GLU A 166 21.96 41.66 -1.45
N THR A 167 22.11 40.34 -1.62
CA THR A 167 23.28 39.76 -2.30
C THR A 167 23.33 40.18 -3.77
N ASN A 168 22.21 40.18 -4.48
CA ASN A 168 22.14 40.64 -5.87
C ASN A 168 22.48 42.14 -6.00
N LYS A 169 21.99 42.98 -5.07
CA LYS A 169 22.38 44.39 -4.97
C LYS A 169 23.89 44.55 -4.75
N THR A 170 24.47 43.78 -3.84
CA THR A 170 25.91 43.78 -3.58
C THR A 170 26.71 43.34 -4.81
N LEU A 171 26.28 42.29 -5.50
CA LEU A 171 26.92 41.81 -6.72
C LEU A 171 26.85 42.84 -7.86
N ARG A 172 25.72 43.54 -8.00
CA ARG A 172 25.59 44.65 -8.96
C ARG A 172 26.55 45.80 -8.68
N LEU A 173 26.75 46.15 -7.41
CA LEU A 173 27.75 47.16 -7.02
C LEU A 173 29.17 46.69 -7.37
N ARG A 174 29.51 45.43 -7.07
CA ARG A 174 30.83 44.86 -7.44
C ARG A 174 31.05 44.75 -8.94
N LEU A 175 30.00 44.48 -9.72
CA LEU A 175 30.06 44.49 -11.18
C LEU A 175 30.29 45.91 -11.70
N ALA A 176 29.73 46.94 -11.07
CA ALA A 176 30.00 48.34 -11.42
C ALA A 176 31.44 48.76 -11.07
N ASP A 177 31.95 48.32 -9.92
CA ASP A 177 33.33 48.61 -9.48
C ASP A 177 34.39 47.84 -10.28
N GLY A 178 34.02 46.71 -10.91
CA GLY A 178 34.90 45.92 -11.80
C GLY A 178 35.21 46.56 -13.16
N TYR A 179 34.58 47.70 -13.49
CA TYR A 179 34.79 48.46 -14.74
C TYR A 179 35.63 49.74 -14.54
N GLN A 180 36.65 49.71 -13.69
CA GLN A 180 37.64 50.80 -13.62
C GLN A 180 39.07 50.31 -13.83
N MET A 181 39.57 50.50 -15.06
CA MET A 181 40.96 50.89 -15.35
C MET A 181 40.96 51.97 -16.44
N PRO A 182 41.92 52.91 -16.44
CA PRO A 182 41.70 54.28 -16.89
C PRO A 182 42.24 54.54 -18.31
N LEU A 183 41.48 55.27 -19.11
CA LEU A 183 42.02 56.10 -20.18
C LEU A 183 41.21 57.40 -20.23
N GLY A 184 41.88 58.49 -19.88
CA GLY A 184 41.33 59.84 -19.95
C GLY A 184 41.29 60.38 -21.38
N LEU A 185 40.33 61.28 -21.61
CA LEU A 185 40.56 62.66 -22.06
C LEU A 185 39.20 63.35 -22.26
N ASN A 186 38.80 64.08 -21.21
CA ASN A 186 38.22 65.43 -21.15
C ASN A 186 37.02 65.88 -22.02
N PRO A 187 36.28 66.91 -21.53
CA PRO A 187 34.83 67.02 -21.65
C PRO A 187 34.41 68.21 -22.52
N ASN A 188 33.11 68.33 -22.77
CA ASN A 188 32.44 69.63 -22.75
C ASN A 188 30.98 69.45 -22.30
N GLN A 189 30.76 69.91 -21.08
CA GLN A 189 29.56 70.54 -20.50
C GLN A 189 28.99 71.58 -21.50
N GLU A 190 27.70 71.92 -21.59
CA GLU A 190 26.67 72.33 -20.62
C GLU A 190 25.30 72.02 -21.28
N ASP A 191 24.22 71.66 -20.60
CA ASP A 191 23.47 72.56 -19.73
C ASP A 191 22.53 71.81 -18.77
N VAL A 192 22.35 72.44 -17.62
CA VAL A 192 21.80 71.90 -16.38
C VAL A 192 20.34 72.33 -16.18
N ASP A 193 19.58 71.39 -15.63
CA ASP A 193 18.37 71.47 -14.79
C ASP A 193 17.62 72.80 -14.60
N HIS A 194 16.28 72.66 -14.58
CA HIS A 194 15.32 73.13 -13.53
C HIS A 194 14.01 73.69 -14.10
N TYR A 195 12.82 73.58 -13.51
CA TYR A 195 12.25 73.11 -12.23
C TYR A 195 10.76 72.82 -12.56
N ALA A 196 10.21 71.63 -12.31
CA ALA A 196 9.53 71.18 -11.10
C ALA A 196 8.00 71.40 -11.00
N ARG A 197 7.37 70.33 -10.48
CA ARG A 197 6.34 70.30 -9.43
C ARG A 197 4.91 69.97 -9.87
N HIS A 198 4.52 68.72 -9.63
CA HIS A 198 3.26 68.20 -9.05
C HIS A 198 3.24 66.69 -9.39
N GLN A 199 2.93 65.71 -8.54
CA GLN A 199 2.61 65.59 -7.13
C GLN A 199 2.76 64.08 -6.80
N HIS A 200 2.88 63.74 -5.52
CA HIS A 200 2.81 62.38 -4.99
C HIS A 200 1.72 61.50 -5.64
N GLN A 201 2.06 60.25 -5.96
CA GLN A 201 1.38 59.09 -5.36
C GLN A 201 2.15 57.78 -5.59
N GLN A 202 2.36 57.06 -4.50
CA GLN A 202 2.82 55.67 -4.46
C GLN A 202 1.88 54.79 -5.28
N HIS A 203 2.42 53.97 -6.19
CA HIS A 203 1.71 52.79 -6.71
C HIS A 203 2.69 51.62 -6.78
N SER A 204 3.14 51.21 -5.59
CA SER A 204 3.74 49.91 -5.33
C SER A 204 2.85 49.20 -4.32
N GLN A 205 1.67 48.72 -4.74
CA GLN A 205 0.81 47.77 -4.03
C GLN A 205 -0.43 47.49 -4.88
N ALA A 206 -0.36 46.48 -5.75
CA ALA A 206 -1.53 45.91 -6.41
C ALA A 206 -1.22 44.49 -6.88
N PHE A 207 -0.87 43.60 -5.95
CA PHE A 207 -1.09 42.16 -6.05
C PHE A 207 -1.01 41.63 -4.62
N PHE A 208 -1.99 40.82 -4.22
CA PHE A 208 -2.29 40.37 -2.84
C PHE A 208 -3.18 41.32 -2.03
N GLN A 209 -4.48 41.07 -2.16
CA GLN A 209 -5.50 41.51 -1.23
C GLN A 209 -5.67 40.43 -0.14
N PRO A 210 -5.82 40.78 1.15
CA PRO A 210 -6.04 39.80 2.22
C PRO A 210 -7.49 39.29 2.14
N LEU A 211 -7.69 37.97 2.04
CA LEU A 211 -9.00 37.37 2.19
C LEU A 211 -9.29 37.14 3.68
N GLU A 212 -10.28 37.87 4.18
CA GLU A 212 -10.93 37.58 5.46
C GLU A 212 -11.78 36.30 5.32
N CYS A 213 -11.67 35.42 6.33
CA CYS A 213 -12.50 34.24 6.47
C CYS A 213 -13.88 34.62 7.05
N GLU A 214 -14.95 34.31 6.31
CA GLU A 214 -16.29 34.11 6.87
C GLU A 214 -16.85 32.75 6.41
N PRO A 215 -17.59 32.01 7.26
CA PRO A 215 -17.90 30.60 7.03
C PRO A 215 -19.33 30.42 6.46
N ILE A 216 -19.48 29.96 5.22
CA ILE A 216 -20.78 29.43 4.75
C ILE A 216 -20.57 28.19 3.87
N LEU A 217 -20.88 27.03 4.46
CA LEU A 217 -21.27 25.81 3.75
C LEU A 217 -22.73 25.97 3.28
N GLN A 218 -22.99 25.81 1.99
CA GLN A 218 -24.30 25.39 1.50
C GLN A 218 -24.16 24.17 0.61
N ILE A 219 -24.63 23.04 1.16
CA ILE A 219 -24.93 21.80 0.45
C ILE A 219 -26.21 22.03 -0.36
N GLY A 220 -26.09 22.00 -1.68
CA GLY A 220 -27.22 22.03 -2.62
C GLY A 220 -27.19 20.79 -3.51
N TYR A 221 -28.20 19.94 -3.37
CA TYR A 221 -28.51 18.86 -4.32
C TYR A 221 -28.89 19.48 -5.68
N GLN A 222 -28.24 19.05 -6.76
CA GLN A 222 -28.76 19.19 -8.12
C GLN A 222 -28.86 17.83 -8.78
N THR A 223 -30.09 17.35 -8.86
CA THR A 223 -30.57 16.33 -9.78
C THR A 223 -30.30 16.74 -11.22
N GLN A 224 -29.66 15.87 -12.01
CA GLN A 224 -29.73 15.94 -13.47
C GLN A 224 -30.14 14.58 -14.05
N GLN A 225 -31.19 14.67 -14.86
CA GLN A 225 -31.88 13.63 -15.60
C GLN A 225 -31.08 13.11 -16.80
N ASP A 226 -31.47 11.91 -17.21
CA ASP A 226 -31.04 11.12 -18.36
C ASP A 226 -30.80 11.89 -19.67
N GLY A 227 -29.77 11.44 -20.40
CA GLY A 227 -29.52 11.76 -21.80
C GLY A 227 -28.64 10.70 -22.46
N MET A 228 -29.27 9.77 -23.17
CA MET A 228 -28.66 8.72 -23.99
C MET A 228 -27.74 9.30 -25.07
N GLY A 229 -26.53 8.75 -25.23
CA GLY A 229 -25.62 9.11 -26.32
C GLY A 229 -24.50 8.07 -26.49
N ALA A 230 -24.39 7.56 -27.71
CA ALA A 230 -23.57 6.42 -28.14
C ALA A 230 -22.06 6.52 -27.82
N GLY A 231 -21.46 5.36 -27.51
CA GLY A 231 -20.01 5.24 -27.33
C GLY A 231 -19.24 5.12 -28.66
N PRO A 232 -17.92 5.37 -28.65
CA PRO A 232 -16.99 4.82 -29.63
C PRO A 232 -16.18 3.69 -28.96
N SER A 233 -16.31 2.46 -29.45
CA SER A 233 -15.47 1.86 -30.51
C SER A 233 -14.06 1.52 -30.03
N VAL A 234 -13.91 0.23 -29.74
CA VAL A 234 -12.65 -0.52 -29.65
C VAL A 234 -11.94 -0.41 -31.00
N ASN A 235 -10.76 0.20 -31.03
CA ASN A 235 -9.60 -0.15 -31.87
C ASN A 235 -8.63 1.03 -31.94
N ASN A 236 -7.46 0.86 -31.35
CA ASN A 236 -6.18 1.32 -31.90
C ASN A 236 -5.04 0.62 -31.16
N TYR A 237 -4.93 -0.70 -31.39
CA TYR A 237 -3.64 -1.37 -31.36
C TYR A 237 -3.16 -1.43 -32.79
N MET A 238 -2.20 -0.58 -33.16
CA MET A 238 -0.91 -1.02 -33.70
C MET A 238 -0.05 0.13 -34.24
N LEU A 239 1.22 0.08 -33.79
CA LEU A 239 2.44 0.55 -34.42
C LEU A 239 2.85 2.03 -34.24
N ALA A 240 3.65 2.25 -33.20
CA ALA A 240 4.91 2.99 -33.35
C ALA A 240 6.06 2.10 -32.83
N ALA A 241 6.74 1.41 -33.73
CA ALA A 241 8.06 0.85 -33.45
C ALA A 241 9.01 2.03 -33.25
N GLY A 242 9.51 2.24 -32.03
CA GLY A 242 10.39 3.38 -31.74
C GLY A 242 11.09 3.39 -30.38
N SER A 243 10.55 2.79 -29.33
CA SER A 243 11.29 2.59 -28.07
C SER A 243 10.56 1.62 -27.13
N ASP A 244 11.28 0.73 -26.43
CA ASP A 244 10.73 -0.16 -25.38
C ASP A 244 10.25 0.59 -24.11
N TRP A 245 10.05 1.91 -24.21
CA TRP A 245 9.69 2.79 -23.12
C TRP A 245 8.23 3.19 -23.20
N SER A 246 7.57 3.22 -22.04
CA SER A 246 6.19 3.66 -21.85
C SER A 246 6.15 4.95 -21.03
N ASN A 247 5.10 5.75 -21.18
CA ASN A 247 4.90 6.96 -20.39
C ASN A 247 4.30 6.64 -19.01
N ALA A 248 4.75 7.32 -17.96
CA ALA A 248 4.14 7.29 -16.64
C ALA A 248 4.25 8.65 -15.95
N GLY A 249 3.35 8.91 -15.00
CA GLY A 249 3.52 9.98 -14.03
C GLY A 249 4.49 9.56 -12.93
N ALA A 250 5.20 10.52 -12.35
CA ALA A 250 6.00 10.28 -11.17
C ALA A 250 5.96 11.45 -10.19
N THR A 251 5.83 11.12 -8.91
CA THR A 251 6.09 11.99 -7.77
C THR A 251 7.23 11.42 -6.94
N TRP A 252 7.52 12.05 -5.81
CA TRP A 252 8.36 11.45 -4.80
C TRP A 252 7.86 11.71 -3.39
N TYR A 253 8.27 10.85 -2.46
CA TYR A 253 7.87 10.89 -1.07
C TYR A 253 9.05 10.60 -0.11
N GLY A 254 8.84 10.91 1.16
CA GLY A 254 9.85 10.77 2.20
C GLY A 254 10.91 11.87 2.18
N SER A 255 12.13 11.56 2.60
CA SER A 255 13.22 12.53 2.61
C SER A 255 13.92 12.63 1.24
N PRO A 256 14.53 13.80 0.90
CA PRO A 256 15.15 14.03 -0.41
C PRO A 256 16.21 13.01 -0.85
N THR A 257 16.85 12.34 0.12
CA THR A 257 17.89 11.31 -0.10
C THR A 257 17.55 10.01 0.65
N GLY A 258 16.27 9.81 0.94
CA GLY A 258 15.77 8.64 1.67
C GLY A 258 15.15 7.59 0.76
N TYR A 259 14.55 6.59 1.40
CA TYR A 259 13.92 5.41 0.79
C TYR A 259 12.38 5.50 0.78
N GLY A 260 11.81 6.69 0.96
CA GLY A 260 10.38 6.86 1.12
C GLY A 260 9.95 6.76 2.59
N SER A 261 9.19 5.71 2.93
CA SER A 261 8.56 5.48 4.24
C SER A 261 9.15 4.25 4.96
N ASP A 262 9.02 4.23 6.29
CA ASP A 262 9.24 3.02 7.09
C ASP A 262 8.08 2.04 6.88
N GLY A 263 8.35 0.78 6.56
CA GLY A 263 7.34 -0.29 6.67
C GLY A 263 6.44 -0.51 5.46
N GLY A 264 6.86 -0.10 4.25
CA GLY A 264 6.07 -0.16 3.02
C GLY A 264 5.28 -1.47 2.77
N ALA A 265 4.21 -1.37 2.00
CA ALA A 265 3.18 -2.40 1.78
C ALA A 265 3.67 -3.75 1.24
N CYS A 266 4.93 -3.86 0.81
CA CYS A 266 5.55 -5.13 0.45
C CYS A 266 6.10 -5.94 1.63
N GLY A 267 6.24 -5.34 2.81
CA GLY A 267 6.72 -6.02 4.03
C GLY A 267 8.24 -6.00 4.24
N TYR A 268 9.02 -5.42 3.32
CA TYR A 268 10.48 -5.31 3.42
C TYR A 268 10.97 -4.41 4.57
N GLY A 269 10.07 -3.63 5.20
CA GLY A 269 10.42 -2.86 6.39
C GLY A 269 11.55 -1.86 6.15
N LYS A 270 12.52 -1.81 7.08
CA LYS A 270 13.68 -0.91 7.01
C LYS A 270 14.81 -1.43 6.13
N ASP A 271 14.71 -2.66 5.62
CA ASP A 271 15.75 -3.25 4.79
C ASP A 271 15.89 -2.51 3.44
N VAL A 272 14.84 -1.80 3.00
CA VAL A 272 14.86 -0.96 1.79
C VAL A 272 15.87 0.19 1.86
N ALA A 273 16.24 0.62 3.07
CA ALA A 273 17.25 1.65 3.28
C ALA A 273 18.69 1.13 3.07
N GLN A 274 18.89 -0.18 3.20
CA GLN A 274 20.20 -0.81 3.19
C GLN A 274 20.45 -1.54 1.87
N ALA A 275 21.71 -1.88 1.61
CA ALA A 275 22.06 -2.73 0.47
C ALA A 275 21.29 -4.07 0.57
N PRO A 276 20.79 -4.61 -0.56
CA PRO A 276 21.03 -4.16 -1.94
C PRO A 276 20.01 -3.14 -2.48
N PHE A 277 18.96 -2.80 -1.74
CA PHE A 277 17.98 -1.79 -2.20
C PHE A 277 18.59 -0.40 -2.19
N SER A 278 19.34 -0.04 -1.13
CA SER A 278 20.07 1.22 -1.03
C SER A 278 19.21 2.45 -1.35
N SER A 279 17.98 2.46 -0.86
CA SER A 279 16.98 3.50 -1.14
C SER A 279 16.54 3.61 -2.61
N MET A 280 16.96 2.70 -3.51
CA MET A 280 16.54 2.67 -4.92
C MET A 280 15.16 2.01 -5.08
N VAL A 281 14.16 2.63 -4.46
CA VAL A 281 12.81 2.07 -4.32
C VAL A 281 11.70 3.05 -4.70
N SER A 282 10.49 2.53 -4.88
CA SER A 282 9.28 3.28 -5.20
C SER A 282 8.02 2.62 -4.63
N ALA A 283 7.06 3.45 -4.25
CA ALA A 283 5.67 3.06 -4.12
C ALA A 283 5.00 3.07 -5.51
N GLY A 284 4.32 1.98 -5.85
CA GLY A 284 3.63 1.86 -7.13
C GLY A 284 2.14 2.19 -7.01
N GLY A 285 1.58 2.87 -8.01
CA GLY A 285 0.12 2.91 -8.17
C GLY A 285 -0.47 1.50 -8.41
N PRO A 286 -1.80 1.35 -8.46
CA PRO A 286 -2.46 0.03 -8.51
C PRO A 286 -2.00 -0.89 -9.66
N SER A 287 -1.64 -0.31 -10.82
CA SER A 287 -1.14 -1.05 -11.99
C SER A 287 0.26 -1.65 -11.79
N LEU A 288 1.09 -1.03 -10.93
CA LEU A 288 2.43 -1.50 -10.59
C LEU A 288 2.42 -2.40 -9.35
N PHE A 289 1.74 -1.98 -8.28
CA PHE A 289 1.70 -2.72 -7.02
C PHE A 289 0.90 -4.03 -7.14
N LYS A 290 -0.17 -4.06 -7.96
CA LYS A 290 -0.97 -5.26 -8.25
C LYS A 290 -1.43 -6.02 -7.00
N SER A 291 -1.87 -5.29 -5.97
CA SER A 291 -2.25 -5.85 -4.66
C SER A 291 -1.15 -6.72 -4.04
N GLY A 292 0.10 -6.24 -4.10
CA GLY A 292 1.28 -6.92 -3.57
C GLY A 292 1.99 -7.85 -4.56
N LYS A 293 1.36 -8.24 -5.66
CA LYS A 293 2.00 -9.13 -6.67
C LYS A 293 3.13 -8.45 -7.43
N GLY A 294 3.16 -7.12 -7.46
CA GLY A 294 4.23 -6.34 -8.03
C GLY A 294 5.42 -6.11 -7.08
N CYS A 295 5.32 -6.55 -5.83
CA CYS A 295 6.40 -6.39 -4.87
C CYS A 295 7.67 -7.10 -5.32
N GLY A 296 8.79 -6.37 -5.32
CA GLY A 296 10.07 -6.87 -5.81
C GLY A 296 10.30 -6.68 -7.31
N ALA A 297 9.32 -6.21 -8.09
CA ALA A 297 9.52 -5.93 -9.51
C ALA A 297 10.46 -4.73 -9.72
N CYS A 298 11.37 -4.85 -10.70
CA CYS A 298 12.31 -3.79 -11.06
C CYS A 298 11.87 -3.05 -12.33
N TYR A 299 12.01 -1.74 -12.29
CA TYR A 299 11.73 -0.86 -13.42
C TYR A 299 12.89 0.10 -13.62
N GLN A 300 13.25 0.33 -14.88
CA GLN A 300 14.05 1.49 -15.20
C GLN A 300 13.12 2.68 -15.45
N VAL A 301 13.43 3.81 -14.83
CA VAL A 301 12.74 5.09 -15.01
C VAL A 301 13.74 6.15 -15.48
N LYS A 302 13.32 7.01 -16.39
CA LYS A 302 14.11 8.18 -16.81
C LYS A 302 13.20 9.36 -17.09
N CYS A 303 13.65 10.55 -16.75
CA CYS A 303 12.94 11.77 -17.12
C CYS A 303 13.50 12.38 -18.40
N THR A 304 12.67 13.14 -19.12
CA THR A 304 12.96 13.60 -20.49
C THR A 304 13.10 15.11 -20.63
N SER A 305 12.90 15.88 -19.55
CA SER A 305 13.05 17.34 -19.57
C SER A 305 14.50 17.75 -19.80
N LYS A 306 14.80 18.36 -20.95
CA LYS A 306 16.17 18.64 -21.41
C LYS A 306 17.00 19.55 -20.49
N SER A 307 16.36 20.38 -19.66
CA SER A 307 17.07 21.35 -18.81
C SER A 307 17.57 20.77 -17.49
N ILE A 308 16.92 19.73 -16.96
CA ILE A 308 17.15 19.22 -15.59
C ILE A 308 17.43 17.71 -15.57
N CYS A 309 16.92 16.95 -16.55
CA CYS A 309 17.08 15.50 -16.60
C CYS A 309 18.40 15.07 -17.22
N SER A 310 19.07 14.11 -16.59
CA SER A 310 20.29 13.50 -17.14
C SER A 310 20.02 12.68 -18.40
N GLY A 311 18.79 12.19 -18.58
CA GLY A 311 18.42 11.24 -19.62
C GLY A 311 18.87 9.80 -19.33
N ASN A 312 19.68 9.58 -18.29
CA ASN A 312 20.13 8.26 -17.87
C ASN A 312 19.03 7.55 -17.08
N PRO A 313 18.76 6.26 -17.35
CA PRO A 313 17.77 5.51 -16.60
C PRO A 313 18.28 5.08 -15.23
N ILE A 314 17.41 5.17 -14.23
CA ILE A 314 17.63 4.70 -12.87
C ILE A 314 16.73 3.49 -12.63
N THR A 315 17.29 2.41 -12.07
CA THR A 315 16.51 1.24 -11.68
C THR A 315 15.90 1.47 -10.30
N ALA A 316 14.58 1.26 -10.18
CA ALA A 316 13.85 1.32 -8.93
C ALA A 316 13.08 0.01 -8.70
N VAL A 317 12.98 -0.41 -7.45
CA VAL A 317 12.21 -1.59 -7.04
C VAL A 317 10.87 -1.17 -6.43
N ILE A 318 9.79 -1.85 -6.78
CA ILE A 318 8.48 -1.67 -6.14
C ILE A 318 8.51 -2.31 -4.76
N THR A 319 8.43 -1.48 -3.71
CA THR A 319 8.48 -1.92 -2.30
C THR A 319 7.32 -1.42 -1.46
N ASP A 320 6.43 -0.61 -2.05
CA ASP A 320 5.32 0.02 -1.35
C ASP A 320 4.15 0.28 -2.32
N GLU A 321 3.02 0.70 -1.77
CA GLU A 321 1.81 1.06 -2.51
C GLU A 321 1.55 2.56 -2.40
N CYS A 322 1.18 3.18 -3.53
CA CYS A 322 0.60 4.51 -3.53
C CYS A 322 -0.88 4.43 -3.95
N PRO A 323 -1.83 4.33 -2.98
CA PRO A 323 -3.25 4.25 -3.30
C PRO A 323 -3.80 5.51 -3.99
N GLY A 324 -3.19 6.68 -3.71
CA GLY A 324 -3.59 7.97 -4.28
C GLY A 324 -3.05 8.24 -5.68
N CYS A 325 -2.15 7.39 -6.19
CA CYS A 325 -1.49 7.56 -7.48
C CYS A 325 -2.35 6.98 -8.63
N VAL A 326 -3.54 7.56 -8.82
CA VAL A 326 -4.56 7.14 -9.82
C VAL A 326 -4.80 8.16 -10.92
N THR A 327 -4.10 9.29 -10.90
CA THR A 327 -4.23 10.37 -11.89
C THR A 327 -3.77 9.95 -13.28
N GLU A 328 -2.80 9.05 -13.35
CA GLU A 328 -2.30 8.44 -14.58
C GLU A 328 -2.55 6.93 -14.60
N SER A 329 -2.59 6.35 -15.79
CA SER A 329 -2.71 4.89 -15.95
C SER A 329 -1.57 4.10 -15.28
N VAL A 330 -0.38 4.70 -15.23
CA VAL A 330 0.80 4.20 -14.52
C VAL A 330 1.46 5.38 -13.82
N HIS A 331 1.69 5.24 -12.52
CA HIS A 331 2.26 6.28 -11.69
C HIS A 331 3.24 5.68 -10.67
N PHE A 332 4.44 6.26 -10.61
CA PHE A 332 5.49 5.92 -9.65
C PHE A 332 5.61 7.00 -8.59
N ASP A 333 5.38 6.68 -7.33
CA ASP A 333 5.77 7.56 -6.24
C ASP A 333 7.16 7.12 -5.78
N LEU A 334 8.17 7.81 -6.30
CA LEU A 334 9.57 7.41 -6.17
C LEU A 334 10.11 7.80 -4.79
N SER A 335 11.11 7.06 -4.30
CA SER A 335 11.91 7.60 -3.21
C SER A 335 12.65 8.88 -3.64
N GLY A 336 12.93 9.79 -2.70
CA GLY A 336 13.70 11.00 -2.99
C GLY A 336 15.07 10.70 -3.62
N THR A 337 15.67 9.56 -3.27
CA THR A 337 16.93 9.07 -3.85
C THR A 337 16.79 8.80 -5.35
N VAL A 338 15.80 7.98 -5.77
CA VAL A 338 15.58 7.67 -7.18
C VAL A 338 15.18 8.92 -7.95
N PHE A 339 14.28 9.74 -7.39
CA PHE A 339 13.79 10.94 -8.05
C PHE A 339 14.93 11.93 -8.33
N GLY A 340 15.78 12.17 -7.32
CA GLY A 340 16.96 13.03 -7.48
C GLY A 340 18.01 12.46 -8.43
N ALA A 341 18.21 11.13 -8.44
CA ALA A 341 19.19 10.47 -9.29
C ALA A 341 18.89 10.58 -10.80
N MET A 342 17.65 10.87 -11.19
CA MET A 342 17.32 11.15 -12.59
C MET A 342 17.83 12.51 -13.09
N ALA A 343 18.19 13.43 -12.19
CA ALA A 343 18.65 14.77 -12.55
C ALA A 343 20.08 14.78 -13.09
N ILE A 344 20.45 15.85 -13.80
CA ILE A 344 21.84 16.20 -14.05
C ILE A 344 22.53 16.42 -12.70
N SER A 345 23.79 15.99 -12.58
CA SER A 345 24.56 16.13 -11.34
C SER A 345 24.52 17.58 -10.81
N GLY A 346 24.12 17.75 -9.54
CA GLY A 346 23.92 19.05 -8.89
C GLY A 346 22.57 19.72 -9.11
N GLN A 347 21.67 19.13 -9.91
CA GLN A 347 20.31 19.64 -10.15
C GLN A 347 19.20 18.78 -9.52
N ASP A 348 19.56 17.81 -8.69
CA ASP A 348 18.66 16.89 -8.00
C ASP A 348 17.60 17.62 -7.15
N SER A 349 17.98 18.71 -6.48
CA SER A 349 17.04 19.55 -5.73
C SER A 349 16.08 20.33 -6.65
N GLN A 350 16.55 20.77 -7.82
CA GLN A 350 15.69 21.46 -8.79
C GLN A 350 14.67 20.50 -9.37
N LEU A 351 15.07 19.27 -9.68
CA LEU A 351 14.16 18.24 -10.17
C LEU A 351 13.09 17.94 -9.12
N ARG A 352 13.48 17.69 -7.86
CA ARG A 352 12.53 17.41 -6.75
C ARG A 352 11.49 18.52 -6.52
N ASN A 353 11.83 19.76 -6.83
CA ASN A 353 10.91 20.91 -6.69
C ASN A 353 9.87 21.00 -7.81
N VAL A 354 9.97 20.20 -8.88
CA VAL A 354 8.95 20.15 -9.96
C VAL A 354 7.64 19.53 -9.46
N GLY A 355 7.69 18.71 -8.41
CA GLY A 355 6.52 18.01 -7.87
C GLY A 355 6.16 16.79 -8.72
N VAL A 356 5.30 16.98 -9.73
CA VAL A 356 4.83 15.91 -10.62
C VAL A 356 5.60 15.95 -11.94
N LEU A 357 6.22 14.84 -12.31
CA LEU A 357 7.06 14.70 -13.50
C LEU A 357 6.49 13.64 -14.44
N GLN A 358 6.48 13.95 -15.74
CA GLN A 358 6.25 12.93 -16.77
C GLN A 358 7.57 12.20 -17.05
N ILE A 359 7.56 10.88 -16.90
CA ILE A 359 8.73 10.02 -17.07
C ILE A 359 8.48 8.96 -18.13
N LEU A 360 9.58 8.39 -18.62
CA LEU A 360 9.58 7.16 -19.38
C LEU A 360 9.99 6.01 -18.46
N TYR A 361 9.30 4.88 -18.56
CA TYR A 361 9.63 3.69 -17.79
C TYR A 361 9.60 2.42 -18.66
N ARG A 362 10.29 1.39 -18.18
CA ARG A 362 10.18 0.02 -18.70
C ARG A 362 10.47 -1.00 -17.61
N LYS A 363 9.85 -2.16 -17.67
CA LYS A 363 10.17 -3.29 -16.77
C LYS A 363 11.54 -3.86 -17.16
N VAL A 364 12.34 -4.21 -16.16
CA VAL A 364 13.66 -4.86 -16.33
C VAL A 364 13.81 -5.99 -15.32
N GLU A 365 14.74 -6.91 -15.58
CA GLU A 365 15.07 -7.94 -14.61
C GLU A 365 15.84 -7.34 -13.42
N CYS A 366 15.51 -7.81 -12.22
CA CYS A 366 16.20 -7.51 -10.99
C CYS A 366 17.51 -8.30 -10.90
N ASN A 367 18.61 -7.64 -10.58
CA ASN A 367 19.90 -8.27 -10.34
C ASN A 367 20.52 -7.78 -9.02
N TYR A 368 20.36 -8.56 -7.96
CA TYR A 368 20.94 -8.29 -6.65
C TYR A 368 22.30 -8.98 -6.52
N ILE A 369 23.35 -8.29 -6.99
CA ILE A 369 24.73 -8.82 -7.02
C ILE A 369 25.16 -9.29 -5.62
N GLY A 370 25.64 -10.53 -5.53
CA GLY A 370 26.11 -11.13 -4.28
C GLY A 370 25.00 -11.50 -3.29
N GLN A 371 23.73 -11.41 -3.69
CA GLN A 371 22.59 -11.82 -2.87
C GLN A 371 21.90 -13.06 -3.44
N THR A 372 21.36 -13.83 -2.53
CA THR A 372 20.53 -15.01 -2.79
C THR A 372 19.12 -14.76 -2.28
N VAL A 373 18.14 -15.52 -2.78
CA VAL A 373 16.77 -15.44 -2.28
C VAL A 373 16.80 -15.65 -0.76
N THR A 374 16.22 -14.71 -0.02
CA THR A 374 16.23 -14.70 1.45
C THR A 374 14.80 -14.80 1.96
N PHE A 375 14.60 -15.62 2.98
CA PHE A 375 13.30 -15.86 3.58
C PHE A 375 13.30 -15.30 5.00
N LYS A 376 12.51 -14.26 5.26
CA LYS A 376 12.24 -13.76 6.61
C LYS A 376 10.99 -14.43 7.12
N VAL A 377 11.13 -15.33 8.10
CA VAL A 377 10.00 -16.02 8.71
C VAL A 377 9.19 -15.02 9.53
N ASP A 378 7.88 -15.00 9.34
CA ASP A 378 6.96 -14.11 10.03
C ASP A 378 6.95 -14.38 11.54
N GLU A 379 6.79 -13.34 12.36
CA GLU A 379 6.79 -13.44 13.82
C GLU A 379 5.65 -14.31 14.38
N GLY A 380 4.52 -14.40 13.67
CA GLY A 380 3.40 -15.26 14.04
C GLY A 380 3.59 -16.74 13.69
N SER A 381 4.67 -17.08 12.98
CA SER A 381 4.93 -18.46 12.56
C SER A 381 5.19 -19.39 13.74
N ASN A 382 4.69 -20.62 13.65
CA ASN A 382 4.92 -21.71 14.60
C ASN A 382 4.83 -23.06 13.86
N THR A 383 4.78 -24.18 14.58
CA THR A 383 4.71 -25.50 13.92
C THR A 383 3.40 -25.74 13.17
N ASN A 384 2.32 -25.04 13.48
CA ASN A 384 1.00 -25.24 12.86
C ASN A 384 0.63 -24.15 11.84
N TYR A 385 1.44 -23.10 11.73
CA TYR A 385 1.24 -21.99 10.82
C TYR A 385 2.61 -21.46 10.38
N PHE A 386 2.85 -21.32 9.08
CA PHE A 386 4.11 -20.79 8.59
C PHE A 386 3.86 -19.68 7.58
N ALA A 387 4.49 -18.53 7.78
CA ALA A 387 4.56 -17.49 6.80
C ALA A 387 5.99 -16.97 6.64
N ALA A 388 6.34 -16.61 5.42
CA ALA A 388 7.64 -16.03 5.12
C ALA A 388 7.52 -14.93 4.07
N LEU A 389 8.20 -13.81 4.33
CA LEU A 389 8.51 -12.78 3.36
C LEU A 389 9.69 -13.25 2.50
N VAL A 390 9.56 -13.12 1.18
CA VAL A 390 10.61 -13.50 0.22
C VAL A 390 11.30 -12.24 -0.28
N GLU A 391 12.62 -12.15 -0.09
CA GLU A 391 13.45 -10.99 -0.41
C GLU A 391 14.53 -11.34 -1.45
N TYR A 392 15.01 -10.31 -2.16
CA TYR A 392 16.16 -10.36 -3.08
C TYR A 392 16.01 -11.37 -4.22
N VAL A 393 14.80 -11.42 -4.81
CA VAL A 393 14.47 -12.28 -5.94
C VAL A 393 14.95 -11.63 -7.24
N ASN A 394 15.92 -12.28 -7.89
CA ASN A 394 16.38 -11.89 -9.22
C ASN A 394 15.35 -12.20 -10.32
N GLY A 395 15.64 -11.79 -11.56
CA GLY A 395 14.80 -12.04 -12.73
C GLY A 395 13.62 -11.09 -12.76
N ASP A 396 12.42 -11.58 -13.10
CA ASP A 396 11.21 -10.75 -13.18
C ASP A 396 10.82 -10.01 -11.89
N GLY A 397 11.35 -10.43 -10.73
CA GLY A 397 11.04 -9.91 -9.39
C GLY A 397 9.61 -10.22 -8.90
N GLU A 398 8.69 -10.53 -9.80
CA GLU A 398 7.30 -10.90 -9.50
C GLU A 398 7.17 -12.41 -9.24
N ILE A 399 6.84 -12.79 -8.01
CA ILE A 399 6.63 -14.18 -7.61
C ILE A 399 5.21 -14.62 -7.98
N GLY A 400 5.09 -15.68 -8.79
CA GLY A 400 3.83 -16.28 -9.18
C GLY A 400 3.34 -17.36 -8.22
N ARG A 401 4.26 -18.12 -7.61
CA ARG A 401 3.93 -19.24 -6.71
C ARG A 401 5.07 -19.54 -5.74
N VAL A 402 4.74 -19.89 -4.50
CA VAL A 402 5.66 -20.44 -3.51
C VAL A 402 5.13 -21.76 -2.98
N GLU A 403 6.01 -22.74 -2.82
CA GLU A 403 5.67 -24.07 -2.32
C GLU A 403 6.68 -24.50 -1.25
N LEU A 404 6.21 -25.29 -0.30
CA LEU A 404 6.98 -25.74 0.86
C LEU A 404 7.06 -27.27 0.88
N LYS A 405 8.26 -27.80 1.12
CA LYS A 405 8.50 -29.23 1.35
C LYS A 405 9.10 -29.46 2.72
N GLN A 406 8.56 -30.41 3.47
CA GLN A 406 9.00 -30.77 4.81
C GLN A 406 10.15 -31.79 4.78
N ALA A 407 10.81 -31.97 5.91
CA ALA A 407 11.77 -33.06 6.10
C ALA A 407 11.09 -34.43 6.01
N LEU A 408 11.80 -35.40 5.44
CA LEU A 408 11.37 -36.81 5.29
C LEU A 408 10.15 -37.05 4.38
N ASP A 409 9.50 -36.00 3.86
CA ASP A 409 8.53 -36.09 2.76
C ASP A 409 9.30 -35.92 1.43
N SER A 410 9.66 -37.01 0.74
CA SER A 410 10.58 -36.93 -0.41
C SER A 410 10.04 -36.08 -1.57
N ASP A 411 8.73 -36.17 -1.87
CA ASP A 411 8.18 -35.67 -3.15
C ASP A 411 6.92 -34.79 -3.03
N LYS A 412 6.44 -34.49 -1.82
CA LYS A 412 5.23 -33.68 -1.65
C LYS A 412 5.54 -32.20 -1.45
N TRP A 413 5.06 -31.36 -2.36
CA TRP A 413 5.09 -29.91 -2.25
C TRP A 413 3.74 -29.37 -1.81
N LEU A 414 3.74 -28.52 -0.78
CA LEU A 414 2.56 -27.85 -0.25
C LEU A 414 2.51 -26.42 -0.81
N THR A 415 1.49 -26.11 -1.59
CA THR A 415 1.30 -24.77 -2.16
C THR A 415 0.98 -23.76 -1.06
N MET A 416 1.78 -22.70 -0.99
CA MET A 416 1.56 -21.58 -0.09
C MET A 416 0.58 -20.58 -0.72
N SER A 417 -0.23 -19.94 0.11
CA SER A 417 -1.14 -18.86 -0.30
C SER A 417 -0.42 -17.52 -0.21
N HIS A 418 -0.60 -16.66 -1.22
CA HIS A 418 -0.19 -15.25 -1.12
C HIS A 418 -0.99 -14.59 0.00
N SER A 419 -0.30 -13.97 0.95
CA SER A 419 -0.94 -13.31 2.10
C SER A 419 -1.16 -11.82 1.83
N TRP A 420 -0.05 -11.07 1.75
CA TRP A 420 -0.02 -9.64 1.47
C TRP A 420 1.41 -9.26 1.08
N GLY A 421 1.61 -8.20 0.30
CA GLY A 421 2.95 -7.78 -0.12
C GLY A 421 3.74 -8.93 -0.76
N ALA A 422 4.97 -9.16 -0.30
CA ALA A 422 5.79 -10.31 -0.68
C ALA A 422 5.73 -11.49 0.33
N VAL A 423 4.72 -11.54 1.19
CA VAL A 423 4.53 -12.58 2.22
C VAL A 423 3.66 -13.73 1.70
N TRP A 424 4.16 -14.94 1.89
CA TRP A 424 3.48 -16.19 1.54
C TRP A 424 3.23 -17.01 2.81
N LYS A 425 2.04 -17.58 2.95
CA LYS A 425 1.61 -18.32 4.14
C LYS A 425 1.13 -19.74 3.82
N LEU A 426 1.23 -20.61 4.81
CA LEU A 426 0.76 -21.98 4.78
C LEU A 426 0.11 -22.33 6.11
N ASP A 427 -1.19 -22.62 6.04
CA ASP A 427 -1.95 -23.20 7.15
C ASP A 427 -1.83 -24.74 7.04
N VAL A 428 -1.27 -25.40 8.05
CA VAL A 428 -1.10 -26.86 8.02
C VAL A 428 -2.02 -27.56 9.02
N THR A 429 -2.47 -28.77 8.67
CA THR A 429 -3.34 -29.59 9.53
C THR A 429 -2.57 -30.45 10.53
N SER A 430 -1.25 -30.51 10.41
CA SER A 430 -0.35 -31.25 11.29
C SER A 430 0.95 -30.47 11.46
N PRO A 431 1.65 -30.60 12.61
CA PRO A 431 2.87 -29.85 12.87
C PRO A 431 3.93 -30.01 11.77
N LEU A 432 4.49 -28.88 11.34
CA LEU A 432 5.57 -28.79 10.36
C LEU A 432 6.81 -29.50 10.87
N ARG A 433 7.38 -30.35 10.01
CA ARG A 433 8.63 -31.06 10.27
C ARG A 433 9.78 -30.42 9.51
N ALA A 434 10.56 -29.60 10.21
CA ALA A 434 11.77 -29.00 9.69
C ALA A 434 12.93 -30.03 9.56
N PRO A 435 13.96 -29.79 8.72
CA PRO A 435 14.15 -28.62 7.86
C PRO A 435 13.13 -28.48 6.73
N LEU A 436 12.81 -27.24 6.35
CA LEU A 436 11.85 -26.92 5.29
C LEU A 436 12.60 -26.43 4.05
N SER A 437 12.21 -26.94 2.88
CA SER A 437 12.66 -26.46 1.58
C SER A 437 11.59 -25.59 0.96
N LEU A 438 11.99 -24.50 0.31
CA LEU A 438 11.08 -23.58 -0.36
C LEU A 438 11.35 -23.56 -1.86
N ARG A 439 10.30 -23.71 -2.66
CA ARG A 439 10.34 -23.59 -4.12
C ARG A 439 9.64 -22.30 -4.52
N VAL A 440 10.33 -21.45 -5.26
CA VAL A 440 9.82 -20.15 -5.71
C VAL A 440 9.73 -20.19 -7.23
N THR A 441 8.56 -19.87 -7.76
CA THR A 441 8.31 -19.77 -9.20
C THR A 441 7.90 -18.35 -9.55
N LEU A 442 8.60 -17.74 -10.50
CA LEU A 442 8.30 -16.40 -11.01
C LEU A 442 7.06 -16.42 -11.91
N VAL A 443 6.51 -15.24 -12.19
CA VAL A 443 5.43 -15.09 -13.19
C VAL A 443 5.91 -15.50 -14.59
N SER A 444 7.20 -15.34 -14.93
CA SER A 444 7.82 -15.88 -16.15
C SER A 444 7.77 -17.41 -16.27
N GLY A 445 7.57 -18.13 -15.15
CA GLY A 445 7.53 -19.58 -15.07
C GLY A 445 8.84 -20.23 -14.61
N GLU A 446 9.93 -19.47 -14.55
CA GLU A 446 11.21 -19.93 -14.00
C GLU A 446 11.08 -20.32 -12.53
N THR A 447 11.84 -21.32 -12.11
CA THR A 447 11.70 -21.88 -10.75
C THR A 447 13.06 -22.17 -10.13
N VAL A 448 13.22 -21.81 -8.86
CA VAL A 448 14.38 -22.17 -8.03
C VAL A 448 13.93 -22.92 -6.78
N VAL A 449 14.80 -23.79 -6.26
CA VAL A 449 14.55 -24.57 -5.05
C VAL A 449 15.62 -24.27 -4.01
N ALA A 450 15.21 -23.64 -2.91
CA ALA A 450 16.04 -23.43 -1.73
C ALA A 450 15.89 -24.63 -0.79
N SER A 451 16.76 -25.62 -0.98
CA SER A 451 16.74 -26.89 -0.21
C SER A 451 17.13 -26.67 1.25
N ASN A 452 16.31 -27.19 2.17
CA ASN A 452 16.53 -27.14 3.62
C ASN A 452 16.87 -25.75 4.17
N VAL A 453 16.37 -24.69 3.53
CA VAL A 453 16.72 -23.30 3.84
C VAL A 453 16.23 -22.85 5.22
N ILE A 454 15.10 -23.40 5.69
CA ILE A 454 14.60 -23.17 7.04
C ILE A 454 15.03 -24.36 7.91
N PRO A 455 16.01 -24.21 8.82
CA PRO A 455 16.58 -25.33 9.58
C PRO A 455 15.64 -25.82 10.68
N ALA A 456 15.92 -27.00 11.24
CA ALA A 456 15.28 -27.41 12.49
C ALA A 456 15.58 -26.41 13.61
N GLY A 457 14.56 -26.07 14.42
CA GLY A 457 14.69 -25.05 15.48
C GLY A 457 14.70 -23.61 14.96
N TRP A 458 14.19 -23.37 13.74
CA TRP A 458 13.99 -22.02 13.21
C TRP A 458 13.20 -21.15 14.19
N LYS A 459 13.57 -19.88 14.26
CA LYS A 459 12.93 -18.84 15.08
C LYS A 459 12.04 -17.94 14.22
N PRO A 460 10.81 -17.61 14.66
CA PRO A 460 10.00 -16.55 14.08
C PRO A 460 10.75 -15.22 14.06
N GLY A 461 10.51 -14.38 13.06
CA GLY A 461 11.19 -13.09 12.84
C GLY A 461 12.61 -13.18 12.25
N ALA A 462 13.23 -14.37 12.23
CA ALA A 462 14.59 -14.55 11.73
C ALA A 462 14.64 -14.63 10.18
N LYS A 463 15.78 -14.20 9.62
CA LYS A 463 16.11 -14.29 8.19
C LYS A 463 16.96 -15.52 7.89
N TYR A 464 16.61 -16.25 6.84
CA TYR A 464 17.34 -17.41 6.35
C TYR A 464 17.71 -17.19 4.88
N LYS A 465 19.01 -17.11 4.61
CA LYS A 465 19.54 -16.95 3.26
C LYS A 465 19.63 -18.31 2.58
N SER A 466 19.15 -18.41 1.35
CA SER A 466 19.35 -19.61 0.52
C SER A 466 20.74 -19.60 -0.13
N ASN A 467 21.01 -20.61 -0.96
CA ASN A 467 22.18 -20.69 -1.82
C ASN A 467 21.80 -20.57 -3.32
N VAL A 468 20.58 -20.10 -3.61
CA VAL A 468 20.04 -20.03 -4.98
C VAL A 468 19.53 -18.63 -5.29
N ASN A 469 19.57 -18.28 -6.57
CA ASN A 469 18.81 -17.17 -7.14
C ASN A 469 18.53 -17.45 -8.62
N PHE A 470 17.65 -16.66 -9.21
CA PHE A 470 17.38 -16.70 -10.64
C PHE A 470 18.59 -16.15 -11.41
N GLN A 471 18.88 -16.75 -12.56
CA GLN A 471 19.95 -16.32 -13.46
C GLN A 471 19.45 -15.12 -14.26
N VAL A 472 20.29 -14.10 -14.41
CA VAL A 472 20.00 -12.82 -15.07
C VAL A 472 21.19 -12.40 -15.90
#